data_AF-A0A7L2SGM6-F1
#
_entry.id   AF-A0A7L2SGM6-F1
#
_cell.length_a   1.000
_cell.length_b   1.000
_cell.length_c   1.000
_cell.angle_alpha   90.00
_cell.angle_beta   90.00
_cell.angle_gamma   90.00
#
_symmetry.space_group_name_H-M   'P 1'
#
loop_
_entity.id
_entity.type
_entity.pdbx_description
1 polymer ?
#
loop_
_entity_poly.entity_id
_entity_poly.type
_entity_poly.pdbx_seq_one_letter_code
_entity_poly.pdbx_strand_id
1 'polypeptide(L)'
;SLMSGLAALDAKTSSRLGIITVTYYLWTTFVAVIVGIIMVSIIHPGGAAQKESTEEGGKPIMSSADALLDLIRNMFPANLVEATFKQYRTRNIPIVKSNKASSESTTHRIIIYGVQDENGSNVQNFALDITPPPEVIYKSEPGTSDGMNVLGIVIFSATMGIMLGRMGNSGIPLVSFCQCLNESVMKIVAVAVWYFPFGIVFLIAGKILEMDDPSAIGKKLGFYAITVVCGLVVHGLFILPMMYFFITKKNPIVFIRGILQALLIALATSSSSATLPITFKCLLENNHVDRRIARFVLPVGATINMDGTALYEAVAAIFIAQVNNYELDFGQIITI
;
A
#
# COMPACT_ATOMS: atom_id res chain seq x y z
N SER A 1 -11.27 -19.98 -1.85
CA SER A 1 -11.28 -19.80 -3.31
C SER A 1 -10.00 -20.27 -3.98
N LEU A 2 -8.84 -19.81 -3.49
CA LEU A 2 -7.55 -20.02 -4.15
C LEU A 2 -7.10 -21.50 -4.15
N MET A 3 -7.24 -22.21 -3.02
CA MET A 3 -6.97 -23.65 -2.93
C MET A 3 -7.75 -24.47 -3.97
N SER A 4 -9.07 -24.24 -4.07
CA SER A 4 -9.91 -24.97 -5.03
C SER A 4 -9.71 -24.53 -6.48
N GLY A 5 -9.23 -23.30 -6.72
CA GLY A 5 -8.85 -22.83 -8.05
C GLY A 5 -7.58 -23.54 -8.56
N LEU A 6 -6.53 -23.60 -7.73
CA LEU A 6 -5.26 -24.20 -8.11
C LEU A 6 -5.28 -25.73 -8.12
N ALA A 7 -6.05 -26.36 -7.24
CA ALA A 7 -6.19 -27.81 -7.23
C ALA A 7 -6.91 -28.36 -8.48
N ALA A 8 -7.71 -27.52 -9.15
CA ALA A 8 -8.40 -27.88 -10.39
C ALA A 8 -7.56 -27.68 -11.66
N LEU A 9 -6.30 -27.24 -11.52
CA LEU A 9 -5.40 -26.94 -12.62
C LEU A 9 -4.15 -27.83 -12.56
N ASP A 10 -3.73 -28.35 -13.73
CA ASP A 10 -2.47 -29.09 -13.84
C ASP A 10 -1.28 -28.23 -13.41
N ALA A 11 -0.27 -28.84 -12.77
CA ALA A 11 0.89 -28.11 -12.26
C ALA A 11 1.61 -27.26 -13.33
N LYS A 12 1.73 -27.78 -14.57
CA LYS A 12 2.33 -27.04 -15.69
C LYS A 12 1.49 -25.83 -16.11
N THR A 13 0.17 -25.99 -16.13
CA THR A 13 -0.79 -24.94 -16.46
C THR A 13 -0.85 -23.88 -15.36
N SER A 14 -0.87 -24.29 -14.09
CA SER A 14 -0.83 -23.41 -12.92
C SER A 14 0.44 -22.56 -12.88
N SER A 15 1.60 -23.16 -13.17
CA SER A 15 2.88 -22.43 -13.23
C SER A 15 2.88 -21.41 -14.38
N ARG A 16 2.43 -21.79 -15.58
CA ARG A 16 2.36 -20.87 -16.71
C ARG A 16 1.36 -19.72 -16.46
N LEU A 17 0.20 -20.02 -15.89
CA LEU A 17 -0.79 -19.02 -15.49
C LEU A 17 -0.20 -18.05 -14.46
N GLY A 18 0.53 -18.57 -13.48
CA GLY A 18 1.26 -17.77 -12.47
C GLY A 18 2.25 -16.81 -13.10
N ILE A 19 3.13 -17.29 -13.98
CA ILE A 19 4.12 -16.46 -14.66
C ILE A 19 3.44 -15.34 -15.46
N ILE A 20 2.43 -15.67 -16.27
CA ILE A 20 1.69 -14.66 -17.06
C ILE A 20 1.07 -13.60 -16.14
N THR A 21 0.49 -14.03 -15.02
CA THR A 21 -0.17 -13.13 -14.06
C THR A 21 0.84 -12.20 -13.41
N VAL A 22 1.97 -12.72 -12.92
CA VAL A 22 3.02 -11.92 -12.28
C VAL A 22 3.67 -10.95 -13.28
N THR A 23 3.98 -11.42 -14.49
CA THR A 23 4.52 -10.54 -15.54
C THR A 23 3.55 -9.42 -15.90
N TYR A 24 2.24 -9.73 -16.00
CA TYR A 24 1.23 -8.72 -16.23
C TYR A 24 1.18 -7.68 -15.10
N TYR A 25 1.19 -8.10 -13.82
CA TYR A 25 1.16 -7.19 -12.68
C TYR A 25 2.40 -6.29 -12.58
N LEU A 26 3.59 -6.86 -12.77
CA LEU A 26 4.83 -6.08 -12.78
C LEU A 26 4.81 -5.06 -13.92
N TRP A 27 4.32 -5.46 -15.09
CA TRP A 27 4.25 -4.57 -16.24
C TRP A 27 3.25 -3.42 -16.04
N THR A 28 2.03 -3.69 -15.56
CA THR A 28 1.04 -2.64 -15.33
C THR A 28 1.47 -1.67 -14.24
N THR A 29 2.09 -2.18 -13.17
CA THR A 29 2.62 -1.37 -12.07
C THR A 29 3.75 -0.48 -12.57
N PHE A 30 4.69 -1.02 -13.35
CA PHE A 30 5.78 -0.26 -13.96
C PHE A 30 5.26 0.86 -14.87
N VAL A 31 4.26 0.57 -15.72
CA VAL A 31 3.62 1.58 -16.56
C VAL A 31 2.93 2.65 -15.71
N ALA A 32 2.27 2.28 -14.61
CA ALA A 32 1.61 3.22 -13.70
C ALA A 32 2.61 4.20 -13.05
N VAL A 33 3.79 3.71 -12.64
CA VAL A 33 4.88 4.55 -12.10
C VAL A 33 5.36 5.54 -13.16
N ILE A 34 5.62 5.10 -14.39
CA ILE A 34 6.02 5.98 -15.50
C ILE A 34 4.98 7.07 -15.72
N VAL A 35 3.69 6.72 -15.72
CA VAL A 35 2.60 7.69 -15.88
C VAL A 35 2.61 8.70 -14.73
N GLY A 36 2.80 8.24 -13.49
CA GLY A 36 2.94 9.11 -12.32
C GLY A 36 4.08 10.12 -12.48
N ILE A 37 5.27 9.64 -12.83
CA ILE A 37 6.47 10.46 -13.06
C ILE A 37 6.20 11.50 -14.17
N ILE A 38 5.64 11.07 -15.31
CA ILE A 38 5.32 11.98 -16.42
C ILE A 38 4.31 13.05 -15.96
N MET A 39 3.26 12.66 -15.25
CA MET A 39 2.22 13.59 -14.80
C MET A 39 2.75 14.64 -13.82
N VAL A 40 3.56 14.23 -12.84
CA VAL A 40 4.13 15.17 -11.85
C VAL A 40 5.20 16.07 -12.46
N SER A 41 5.97 15.58 -13.43
CA SER A 41 6.94 16.37 -14.20
C SER A 41 6.27 17.33 -15.20
N ILE A 42 5.05 17.09 -15.64
CA ILE A 42 4.33 18.06 -16.49
C ILE A 42 3.65 19.13 -15.62
N ILE A 43 2.96 18.72 -14.57
CA ILE A 43 2.13 19.65 -13.76
C ILE A 43 2.97 20.46 -12.76
N HIS A 44 4.10 19.92 -12.29
CA HIS A 44 4.97 20.55 -11.27
C HIS A 44 4.19 21.08 -10.05
N PRO A 45 3.44 20.23 -9.34
CA PRO A 45 2.59 20.67 -8.23
C PRO A 45 3.37 21.30 -7.06
N GLY A 46 4.65 20.98 -6.88
CA GLY A 46 5.46 21.50 -5.77
C GLY A 46 5.81 22.99 -5.88
N GLY A 47 5.80 23.57 -7.08
CA GLY A 47 6.07 25.01 -7.27
C GLY A 47 4.96 25.91 -6.73
N ALA A 48 3.73 25.40 -6.62
CA ALA A 48 2.57 26.13 -6.08
C ALA A 48 2.46 26.02 -4.55
N ALA A 49 3.15 25.06 -3.92
CA ALA A 49 3.13 24.85 -2.49
C ALA A 49 4.31 25.59 -1.82
N GLN A 50 4.06 26.80 -1.30
CA GLN A 50 5.05 27.51 -0.50
C GLN A 50 5.39 26.76 0.80
N LYS A 51 6.68 26.79 1.14
CA LYS A 51 7.31 26.11 2.28
C LYS A 51 6.84 26.72 3.60
N GLU A 52 5.81 26.17 4.22
CA GLU A 52 5.61 26.28 5.66
C GLU A 52 6.36 25.14 6.35
N SER A 53 7.00 25.44 7.47
CA SER A 53 7.72 24.49 8.31
C SER A 53 6.77 23.41 8.83
N THR A 54 6.66 22.31 8.10
CA THR A 54 6.03 21.09 8.61
C THR A 54 6.83 20.63 9.82
N GLU A 55 6.20 20.67 11.00
CA GLU A 55 6.77 20.08 12.22
C GLU A 55 7.13 18.62 11.92
N GLU A 56 8.41 18.28 12.12
CA GLU A 56 8.92 16.92 12.00
C GLU A 56 8.28 16.04 13.09
N GLY A 57 7.10 15.49 12.78
CA GLY A 57 6.53 14.38 13.52
C GLY A 57 7.46 13.19 13.35
N GLY A 58 8.39 13.00 14.29
CA GLY A 58 9.34 11.90 14.38
C GLY A 58 8.66 10.55 14.56
N LYS A 59 7.93 10.08 13.55
CA LYS A 59 7.59 8.67 13.44
C LYS A 59 8.88 7.93 13.08
N PRO A 60 9.21 6.83 13.77
CA PRO A 60 10.44 6.10 13.51
C PRO A 60 10.45 5.66 12.05
N ILE A 61 11.44 6.14 11.30
CA ILE A 61 11.64 5.77 9.90
C ILE A 61 12.09 4.30 9.92
N MET A 62 11.23 3.43 9.40
CA MET A 62 11.56 2.04 9.19
C MET A 62 12.62 1.96 8.09
N SER A 63 13.68 1.19 8.32
CA SER A 63 14.66 0.94 7.27
C SER A 63 14.00 0.20 6.10
N SER A 64 14.30 0.59 4.86
CA SER A 64 13.81 -0.11 3.66
C SER A 64 14.19 -1.59 3.67
N ALA A 65 15.35 -1.92 4.26
CA ALA A 65 15.78 -3.30 4.45
C ALA A 65 14.87 -4.06 5.43
N ASP A 66 14.47 -3.43 6.55
CA ASP A 66 13.53 -4.03 7.50
C ASP A 66 12.16 -4.24 6.84
N ALA A 67 11.71 -3.32 5.98
CA ALA A 67 10.44 -3.45 5.26
C ALA A 67 10.45 -4.65 4.28
N LEU A 68 11.56 -4.84 3.56
CA LEU A 68 11.75 -5.99 2.67
C LEU A 68 11.82 -7.30 3.46
N LEU A 69 12.54 -7.32 4.58
CA LEU A 69 12.62 -8.48 5.46
C LEU A 69 11.25 -8.83 6.06
N ASP A 70 10.47 -7.83 6.45
CA ASP A 70 9.10 -8.01 6.93
C ASP A 70 8.17 -8.54 5.85
N LEU A 71 8.34 -8.10 4.59
CA LEU A 71 7.59 -8.66 3.46
C LEU A 71 7.87 -10.17 3.33
N ILE A 72 9.15 -10.57 3.33
CA ILE A 72 9.55 -11.98 3.23
C ILE A 72 9.03 -12.78 4.43
N ARG A 73 9.12 -12.25 5.66
CA ARG A 73 8.59 -12.89 6.87
C ARG A 73 7.07 -13.06 6.80
N ASN A 74 6.36 -12.08 6.24
CA ASN A 74 4.92 -12.17 6.05
C ASN A 74 4.53 -13.17 4.94
N MET A 75 5.40 -13.45 3.96
CA MET A 75 5.13 -14.50 2.96
C MET A 75 5.06 -15.91 3.59
N PHE A 76 5.79 -16.14 4.68
CA PHE A 76 5.84 -17.42 5.39
C PHE A 76 5.47 -17.23 6.88
N PRO A 77 4.17 -17.09 7.20
CA PRO A 77 3.74 -16.85 8.57
C PRO A 77 4.08 -18.05 9.46
N ALA A 78 4.62 -17.76 10.66
CA ALA A 78 4.94 -18.79 11.66
C ALA A 78 3.70 -19.56 12.13
N ASN A 79 2.52 -18.92 12.10
CA ASN A 79 1.24 -19.52 12.48
C ASN A 79 0.11 -19.02 11.57
N LEU A 80 -0.63 -19.95 10.96
CA LEU A 80 -1.73 -19.63 10.04
C LEU A 80 -2.97 -19.08 10.73
N VAL A 81 -3.24 -19.49 11.96
CA VAL A 81 -4.37 -18.98 12.75
C VAL A 81 -4.08 -17.55 13.15
N GLU A 82 -2.86 -17.28 13.63
CA GLU A 82 -2.41 -15.92 13.96
C GLU A 82 -2.43 -15.02 12.73
N ALA A 83 -2.03 -15.52 11.55
CA ALA A 83 -2.04 -14.78 10.30
C ALA A 83 -3.43 -14.23 9.91
N THR A 84 -4.53 -14.79 10.43
CA THR A 84 -5.88 -14.29 10.15
C THR A 84 -6.21 -12.96 10.84
N PHE A 85 -5.47 -12.59 11.89
CA PHE A 85 -5.73 -11.35 12.65
C PHE A 85 -4.47 -10.55 13.03
N LYS A 86 -3.26 -11.09 12.78
CA LYS A 86 -1.98 -10.40 12.99
C LYS A 86 -1.04 -10.54 11.80
N GLN A 87 -0.17 -9.55 11.64
CA GLN A 87 0.92 -9.56 10.66
C GLN A 87 2.25 -9.15 11.33
N TYR A 88 3.36 -9.63 10.78
CA TYR A 88 4.70 -9.33 11.27
C TYR A 88 5.07 -7.89 10.92
N ARG A 89 5.59 -7.15 11.91
CA ARG A 89 6.09 -5.78 11.73
C ARG A 89 7.22 -5.51 12.70
N THR A 90 8.42 -5.26 12.17
CA THR A 90 9.59 -4.85 12.93
C THR A 90 9.33 -3.53 13.63
N ARG A 91 9.65 -3.48 14.93
CA ARG A 91 9.51 -2.28 15.75
C ARG A 91 10.90 -1.74 16.07
N ASN A 92 11.11 -0.45 15.82
CA ASN A 92 12.36 0.22 16.14
C ASN A 92 12.24 0.86 17.52
N ILE A 93 12.94 0.28 18.50
CA ILE A 93 12.97 0.83 19.86
C ILE A 93 14.18 1.75 20.04
N PRO A 94 13.99 2.98 20.53
CA PRO A 94 15.11 3.88 20.83
C PRO A 94 15.82 3.41 22.09
N ILE A 95 17.08 3.02 21.97
CA ILE A 95 17.96 2.72 23.11
C ILE A 95 18.80 3.96 23.37
N VAL A 96 18.50 4.64 24.46
CA VAL A 96 19.29 5.76 24.97
C VAL A 96 20.60 5.21 25.52
N LYS A 97 21.73 5.48 24.85
CA LYS A 97 23.03 5.23 25.47
C LYS A 97 23.23 6.25 26.58
N SER A 98 23.15 5.79 27.83
CA SER A 98 23.69 6.54 28.95
C SER A 98 25.21 6.51 28.81
N ASN A 99 25.83 7.65 28.48
CA ASN A 99 27.28 7.79 28.59
C ASN A 99 27.66 7.59 30.07
N LYS A 100 28.05 6.37 30.43
CA LYS A 100 28.85 6.19 31.64
C LYS A 100 30.12 6.98 31.43
N ALA A 101 30.33 7.98 32.27
CA ALA A 101 31.49 8.85 32.28
C ALA A 101 32.80 8.09 32.04
N SER A 102 33.30 8.13 30.81
CA SER A 102 34.72 8.06 30.54
C SER A 102 35.18 9.50 30.47
N SER A 103 35.83 9.93 31.55
CA SER A 103 36.51 11.21 31.68
C SER A 103 37.51 11.41 30.55
N GLU A 104 37.10 12.01 29.43
CA GLU A 104 38.01 12.56 28.44
C GLU A 104 37.30 13.60 27.57
N SER A 105 37.56 14.87 27.90
CA SER A 105 37.44 16.09 27.09
C SER A 105 36.37 16.12 25.98
N THR A 106 35.09 16.20 26.33
CA THR A 106 34.09 16.74 25.39
C THR A 106 34.00 18.23 25.62
N THR A 107 34.22 19.03 24.57
CA THR A 107 34.16 20.50 24.61
C THR A 107 32.79 20.96 25.10
N HIS A 108 32.68 21.28 26.39
CA HIS A 108 31.54 21.97 26.97
C HIS A 108 31.38 23.31 26.25
N ARG A 109 30.32 23.45 25.43
CA ARG A 109 29.97 24.73 24.80
C ARG A 109 29.32 25.61 25.86
N ILE A 110 30.14 26.36 26.58
CA ILE A 110 29.67 27.37 27.53
C ILE A 110 29.14 28.55 26.70
N ILE A 111 27.83 28.78 26.73
CA ILE A 111 27.23 29.99 26.17
C ILE A 111 27.09 31.00 27.30
N ILE A 112 27.75 32.15 27.16
CA ILE A 112 27.71 33.22 28.15
C ILE A 112 26.64 34.22 27.73
N TYR A 113 25.57 34.32 28.51
CA TYR A 113 24.54 35.35 28.35
C TYR A 113 24.79 36.46 29.37
N GLY A 114 25.00 37.69 28.88
CA GLY A 114 25.04 38.88 29.72
C GLY A 114 23.64 39.46 29.85
N VAL A 115 23.08 39.44 31.05
CA VAL A 115 21.83 40.16 31.37
C VAL A 115 22.23 41.50 31.99
N GLN A 116 21.77 42.58 31.38
CA GLN A 116 22.06 43.94 31.82
C GLN A 116 20.81 44.51 32.51
N ASP A 117 20.94 44.96 33.75
CA ASP A 117 19.82 45.59 34.47
C ASP A 117 19.41 46.92 33.81
N GLU A 118 18.15 47.33 33.97
CA GLU A 118 17.57 48.53 33.33
C GLU A 118 18.34 49.85 33.60
N ASN A 119 19.16 49.90 34.66
CA ASN A 119 20.03 51.05 34.97
C ASN A 119 21.45 50.97 34.37
N GLY A 120 21.74 49.98 33.53
CA GLY A 120 22.91 49.92 32.64
C GLY A 120 24.29 49.66 33.30
N SER A 121 24.40 49.66 34.62
CA SER A 121 25.70 49.64 35.32
C SER A 121 26.20 48.26 35.76
N ASN A 122 25.35 47.23 35.78
CA ASN A 122 25.73 45.87 36.19
C ASN A 122 25.35 44.86 35.11
N VAL A 123 26.33 44.13 34.58
CA VAL A 123 26.13 43.03 33.63
C VAL A 123 26.41 41.74 34.37
N GLN A 124 25.38 40.92 34.55
CA GLN A 124 25.51 39.62 35.19
C GLN A 124 25.65 38.54 34.10
N ASN A 125 26.81 37.88 34.07
CA ASN A 125 27.12 36.85 33.10
C ASN A 125 26.69 35.49 33.63
N PHE A 126 25.78 34.83 32.93
CA PHE A 126 25.36 33.46 33.22
C PHE A 126 25.99 32.50 32.22
N ALA A 127 26.65 31.47 32.73
CA ALA A 127 27.18 30.36 31.93
C ALA A 127 26.15 29.23 31.93
N LEU A 128 25.52 28.97 30.78
CA LEU A 128 24.71 27.76 30.60
C LEU A 128 25.59 26.63 30.07
N ASP A 129 25.69 25.55 30.84
CA ASP A 129 26.26 24.28 30.38
C ASP A 129 25.15 23.44 29.76
N ILE A 130 25.17 23.34 28.42
CA ILE A 130 24.15 22.57 27.68
C ILE A 130 24.64 21.12 27.62
N THR A 131 23.99 20.25 28.39
CA THR A 131 24.19 18.80 28.25
C THR A 131 23.88 18.40 26.81
N PRO A 132 24.82 17.78 26.07
CA PRO A 132 24.53 17.31 24.72
C PRO A 132 23.38 16.30 24.76
N PRO A 133 22.49 16.30 23.75
CA PRO A 133 21.40 15.33 23.68
C PRO A 133 21.98 13.90 23.69
N PRO A 134 21.37 12.96 24.41
CA PRO A 134 21.88 11.61 24.50
C PRO A 134 21.89 10.94 23.12
N GLU A 135 22.92 10.15 22.84
CA GLU A 135 22.99 9.37 21.62
C GLU A 135 21.90 8.27 21.66
N VAL A 136 20.90 8.41 20.80
CA VAL A 136 19.80 7.42 20.66
C VAL A 136 20.17 6.47 19.53
N ILE A 137 20.37 5.19 19.86
CA ILE A 137 20.55 4.14 18.85
C ILE A 137 19.25 3.38 18.71
N TYR A 138 18.74 3.25 17.50
CA TYR A 138 17.56 2.43 17.22
C TYR A 138 17.96 0.96 17.07
N LYS A 139 17.27 0.08 17.79
CA LYS A 139 17.40 -1.37 17.63
C LYS A 139 16.11 -1.92 17.03
N SER A 140 16.23 -2.66 15.94
CA SER A 140 15.12 -3.37 15.31
C SER A 140 14.77 -4.62 16.13
N GLU A 141 13.54 -4.71 16.63
CA GLU A 141 13.03 -5.86 17.36
C GLU A 141 11.82 -6.50 16.67
N PRO A 142 11.62 -7.83 16.80
CA PRO A 142 10.44 -8.51 16.29
C PRO A 142 9.18 -7.92 16.91
N GLY A 143 8.21 -7.58 16.06
CA GLY A 143 6.91 -7.11 16.50
C GLY A 143 5.79 -7.68 15.64
N THR A 144 4.58 -7.53 16.16
CA THR A 144 3.34 -7.80 15.43
C THR A 144 2.51 -6.53 15.34
N SER A 145 1.69 -6.44 14.30
CA SER A 145 0.64 -5.44 14.18
C SER A 145 -0.69 -6.12 13.93
N ASP A 146 -1.76 -5.50 14.43
CA ASP A 146 -3.12 -6.00 14.25
C ASP A 146 -3.53 -5.79 12.78
N GLY A 147 -4.06 -6.85 12.17
CA GLY A 147 -4.38 -6.88 10.75
C GLY A 147 -4.13 -8.25 10.14
N MET A 148 -4.96 -8.63 9.17
CA MET A 148 -4.84 -9.91 8.49
C MET A 148 -3.60 -9.93 7.58
N ASN A 149 -2.73 -10.92 7.76
CA ASN A 149 -1.65 -11.19 6.82
C ASN A 149 -2.19 -11.91 5.57
N VAL A 150 -2.81 -11.14 4.68
CA VAL A 150 -3.42 -11.66 3.44
C VAL A 150 -2.36 -12.33 2.54
N LEU A 151 -1.14 -11.75 2.46
CA LEU A 151 -0.05 -12.27 1.62
C LEU A 151 0.35 -13.69 2.03
N GLY A 152 0.59 -13.92 3.32
CA GLY A 152 0.94 -15.24 3.85
C GLY A 152 -0.17 -16.26 3.64
N ILE A 153 -1.43 -15.88 3.87
CA ILE A 153 -2.59 -16.74 3.65
C ILE A 153 -2.72 -17.11 2.17
N VAL A 154 -2.46 -16.18 1.24
CA VAL A 154 -2.49 -16.42 -0.21
C VAL A 154 -1.40 -17.41 -0.62
N ILE A 155 -0.15 -17.21 -0.17
CA ILE A 155 0.98 -18.09 -0.53
C ILE A 155 0.80 -19.50 0.03
N PHE A 156 0.36 -19.61 1.28
CA PHE A 156 0.03 -20.90 1.89
C PHE A 156 -1.09 -21.61 1.12
N SER A 157 -2.19 -20.90 0.86
CA SER A 157 -3.35 -21.43 0.11
C SER A 157 -2.95 -21.86 -1.31
N ALA A 158 -2.01 -21.16 -1.94
CA ALA A 158 -1.52 -21.47 -3.27
C ALA A 158 -0.73 -22.77 -3.26
N THR A 159 0.22 -22.87 -2.35
CA THR A 159 1.07 -24.05 -2.17
C THR A 159 0.22 -25.28 -1.84
N MET A 160 -0.73 -25.15 -0.90
CA MET A 160 -1.63 -26.24 -0.52
C MET A 160 -2.55 -26.64 -1.68
N GLY A 161 -3.09 -25.68 -2.43
CA GLY A 161 -3.92 -25.96 -3.61
C GLY A 161 -3.16 -26.76 -4.68
N ILE A 162 -1.92 -26.39 -4.98
CA ILE A 162 -1.06 -27.11 -5.93
C ILE A 162 -0.75 -28.51 -5.41
N MET A 163 -0.40 -28.66 -4.12
CA MET A 163 -0.12 -29.99 -3.54
C MET A 163 -1.34 -30.91 -3.60
N LEU A 164 -2.54 -30.41 -3.26
CA LEU A 164 -3.77 -31.20 -3.33
C LEU A 164 -4.10 -31.64 -4.76
N GLY A 165 -3.86 -30.79 -5.76
CA GLY A 165 -4.01 -31.18 -7.17
C GLY A 165 -3.05 -32.31 -7.57
N ARG A 166 -1.84 -32.36 -6.99
CA ARG A 166 -0.85 -33.42 -7.27
C ARG A 166 -1.13 -34.74 -6.54
N MET A 167 -1.94 -34.72 -5.48
CA MET A 167 -2.31 -35.93 -4.73
C MET A 167 -3.32 -36.82 -5.48
N GLY A 168 -3.83 -36.38 -6.63
CA GLY A 168 -4.80 -37.14 -7.41
C GLY A 168 -6.03 -37.50 -6.58
N ASN A 169 -6.40 -38.78 -6.57
CA ASN A 169 -7.61 -39.26 -5.90
C ASN A 169 -7.63 -38.99 -4.39
N SER A 170 -6.49 -39.00 -3.72
CA SER A 170 -6.41 -38.75 -2.28
C SER A 170 -6.70 -37.29 -1.91
N GLY A 171 -6.49 -36.35 -2.84
CA GLY A 171 -6.75 -34.92 -2.62
C GLY A 171 -8.20 -34.50 -2.85
N ILE A 172 -8.97 -35.31 -3.61
CA ILE A 172 -10.34 -34.98 -4.04
C ILE A 172 -11.26 -34.60 -2.86
N PRO A 173 -11.31 -35.32 -1.73
CA PRO A 173 -12.23 -34.99 -0.64
C PRO A 173 -12.03 -33.56 -0.10
N LEU A 174 -10.77 -33.16 0.09
CA LEU A 174 -10.46 -31.83 0.61
C LEU A 174 -10.69 -30.73 -0.43
N VAL A 175 -10.40 -31.01 -1.71
CA VAL A 175 -10.71 -30.08 -2.80
C VAL A 175 -12.21 -29.84 -2.91
N SER A 176 -13.02 -30.90 -2.88
CA SER A 176 -14.48 -30.83 -2.91
C SER A 176 -15.02 -30.04 -1.71
N PHE A 177 -14.49 -30.28 -0.50
CA PHE A 177 -14.83 -29.48 0.67
C PHE A 177 -14.53 -27.98 0.45
N CYS A 178 -13.33 -27.64 -0.02
CA CYS A 178 -12.96 -26.26 -0.32
C CYS A 178 -13.82 -25.63 -1.43
N GLN A 179 -14.30 -26.42 -2.39
CA GLN A 179 -15.22 -25.96 -3.42
C GLN A 179 -16.59 -25.63 -2.84
N CYS A 180 -17.18 -26.54 -2.04
CA CYS A 180 -18.45 -26.33 -1.37
C CYS A 180 -18.40 -25.09 -0.46
N LEU A 181 -17.34 -24.95 0.35
CA LEU A 181 -17.15 -23.79 1.22
C LEU A 181 -17.08 -22.49 0.40
N ASN A 182 -16.35 -22.50 -0.72
CA ASN A 182 -16.26 -21.33 -1.59
C ASN A 182 -17.62 -20.95 -2.18
N GLU A 183 -18.43 -21.91 -2.62
CA GLU A 183 -19.76 -21.63 -3.15
C GLU A 183 -20.70 -21.08 -2.08
N SER A 184 -20.63 -21.60 -0.85
CA SER A 184 -21.36 -21.05 0.29
C SER A 184 -20.98 -19.59 0.58
N VAL A 185 -19.68 -19.27 0.57
CA VAL A 185 -19.21 -17.89 0.75
C VAL A 185 -19.72 -16.96 -0.35
N MET A 186 -19.73 -17.41 -1.62
CA MET A 186 -20.29 -16.61 -2.71
C MET A 186 -21.78 -16.31 -2.54
N LYS A 187 -22.56 -17.23 -1.96
CA LYS A 187 -23.97 -16.98 -1.63
C LYS A 187 -24.13 -15.93 -0.52
N ILE A 188 -23.29 -15.98 0.51
CA ILE A 188 -23.26 -14.95 1.57
C ILE A 188 -22.95 -13.57 0.96
N VAL A 189 -21.98 -13.51 0.06
CA VAL A 189 -21.60 -12.29 -0.65
C VAL A 189 -22.77 -11.74 -1.47
N ALA A 190 -23.54 -12.61 -2.14
CA ALA A 190 -24.71 -12.17 -2.90
C ALA A 190 -25.76 -11.48 -2.02
N VAL A 191 -25.94 -11.95 -0.77
CA VAL A 191 -26.83 -11.31 0.22
C VAL A 191 -26.23 -9.97 0.68
N ALA A 192 -24.94 -9.90 0.98
CA ALA A 192 -24.28 -8.66 1.37
C ALA A 192 -24.37 -7.57 0.29
N VAL A 193 -24.25 -7.96 -0.99
CA VAL A 193 -24.39 -7.07 -2.15
C VAL A 193 -25.78 -6.39 -2.19
N TRP A 194 -26.83 -7.06 -1.75
CA TRP A 194 -28.19 -6.49 -1.69
C TRP A 194 -28.29 -5.35 -0.67
N TYR A 195 -27.58 -5.45 0.45
CA TYR A 195 -27.52 -4.39 1.46
C TYR A 195 -26.58 -3.24 1.07
N PHE A 196 -25.64 -3.51 0.16
CA PHE A 196 -24.57 -2.59 -0.18
C PHE A 196 -25.01 -1.19 -0.66
N PRO A 197 -26.05 -1.01 -1.50
CA PRO A 197 -26.50 0.31 -1.93
C PRO A 197 -26.83 1.26 -0.76
N PHE A 198 -27.38 0.73 0.33
CA PHE A 198 -27.63 1.50 1.54
C PHE A 198 -26.31 1.84 2.26
N GLY A 199 -25.39 0.87 2.36
CA GLY A 199 -24.07 1.07 2.96
C GLY A 199 -23.22 2.13 2.27
N ILE A 200 -23.24 2.21 0.92
CA ILE A 200 -22.49 3.22 0.15
C ILE A 200 -22.86 4.64 0.58
N VAL A 201 -24.15 4.92 0.75
CA VAL A 201 -24.62 6.27 1.08
C VAL A 201 -24.01 6.73 2.40
N PHE A 202 -24.03 5.86 3.42
CA PHE A 202 -23.43 6.17 4.72
C PHE A 202 -21.90 6.23 4.68
N LEU A 203 -21.24 5.38 3.89
CA LEU A 203 -19.78 5.42 3.72
C LEU A 203 -19.32 6.72 3.05
N ILE A 204 -19.98 7.14 1.97
CA ILE A 204 -19.67 8.40 1.28
C ILE A 204 -19.97 9.59 2.20
N ALA A 205 -21.12 9.60 2.87
CA ALA A 205 -21.47 10.66 3.81
C ALA A 205 -20.45 10.75 4.96
N GLY A 206 -20.05 9.62 5.54
CA GLY A 206 -19.04 9.56 6.59
C GLY A 206 -17.68 10.09 6.13
N LYS A 207 -17.24 9.73 4.93
CA LYS A 207 -15.97 10.24 4.36
C LYS A 207 -16.00 11.73 4.05
N ILE A 208 -17.15 12.28 3.68
CA ILE A 208 -17.30 13.73 3.50
C ILE A 208 -17.26 14.46 4.86
N LEU A 209 -17.87 13.88 5.90
CA LEU A 209 -17.87 14.47 7.25
C LEU A 209 -16.48 14.45 7.92
N GLU A 210 -15.61 13.50 7.58
CA GLU A 210 -14.21 13.46 8.04
C GLU A 210 -13.34 14.58 7.41
N MET A 211 -13.83 15.31 6.41
CA MET A 211 -13.08 16.39 5.75
C MET A 211 -13.36 17.73 6.44
N ASP A 212 -12.49 18.12 7.37
CA ASP A 212 -12.66 19.33 8.19
C ASP A 212 -12.65 20.64 7.38
N ASP A 213 -11.77 20.78 6.36
CA ASP A 213 -11.65 22.04 5.60
C ASP A 213 -11.16 21.88 4.14
N PRO A 214 -12.07 21.69 3.17
CA PRO A 214 -11.72 21.51 1.75
C PRO A 214 -11.00 22.73 1.14
N SER A 215 -11.27 23.93 1.64
CA SER A 215 -10.75 25.18 1.06
C SER A 215 -9.28 25.44 1.41
N ALA A 216 -8.85 25.06 2.62
CA ALA A 216 -7.46 25.21 3.07
C ALA A 216 -6.56 24.11 2.49
N ILE A 217 -7.05 22.85 2.47
CA ILE A 217 -6.35 21.72 1.85
C ILE A 217 -6.26 21.90 0.33
N GLY A 218 -7.33 22.38 -0.31
CA GLY A 218 -7.38 22.63 -1.74
C GLY A 218 -6.39 23.70 -2.22
N LYS A 219 -6.11 24.73 -1.42
CA LYS A 219 -5.13 25.78 -1.78
C LYS A 219 -3.67 25.31 -1.69
N LYS A 220 -3.34 24.43 -0.74
CA LYS A 220 -1.95 24.01 -0.46
C LYS A 220 -1.56 22.68 -1.14
N LEU A 221 -2.53 21.76 -1.28
CA LEU A 221 -2.29 20.40 -1.78
C LEU A 221 -3.21 20.04 -2.96
N GLY A 222 -4.04 20.97 -3.43
CA GLY A 222 -4.98 20.72 -4.52
C GLY A 222 -4.29 20.35 -5.83
N PHE A 223 -3.19 21.02 -6.20
CA PHE A 223 -2.44 20.67 -7.41
C PHE A 223 -1.82 19.27 -7.34
N TYR A 224 -1.34 18.87 -6.16
CA TYR A 224 -0.88 17.50 -5.92
C TYR A 224 -2.03 16.49 -6.09
N ALA A 225 -3.16 16.72 -5.43
CA ALA A 225 -4.33 15.85 -5.54
C ALA A 225 -4.84 15.73 -6.98
N ILE A 226 -4.91 16.85 -7.71
CA ILE A 226 -5.28 16.89 -9.13
C ILE A 226 -4.29 16.06 -9.95
N THR A 227 -2.99 16.18 -9.72
CA THR A 227 -1.95 15.42 -10.43
C THR A 227 -2.16 13.91 -10.26
N VAL A 228 -2.37 13.45 -9.02
CA VAL A 228 -2.63 12.05 -8.71
C VAL A 228 -3.93 11.58 -9.38
N VAL A 229 -5.03 12.31 -9.21
CA VAL A 229 -6.33 11.94 -9.79
C VAL A 229 -6.26 11.88 -11.31
N CYS A 230 -5.63 12.87 -11.96
CA CYS A 230 -5.44 12.86 -13.41
C CYS A 230 -4.59 11.67 -13.85
N GLY A 231 -3.50 11.35 -13.13
CA GLY A 231 -2.68 10.17 -13.41
C GLY A 231 -3.47 8.86 -13.29
N LEU A 232 -4.28 8.71 -12.24
CA LEU A 232 -5.17 7.55 -12.06
C LEU A 232 -6.23 7.44 -13.16
N VAL A 233 -6.79 8.57 -13.60
CA VAL A 233 -7.75 8.62 -14.72
C VAL A 233 -7.08 8.20 -16.02
N VAL A 234 -5.89 8.72 -16.33
CA VAL A 234 -5.11 8.34 -17.52
C VAL A 234 -4.77 6.86 -17.49
N HIS A 235 -4.22 6.35 -16.38
CA HIS A 235 -3.86 4.94 -16.25
C HIS A 235 -5.09 4.02 -16.31
N GLY A 236 -6.10 4.32 -15.49
CA GLY A 236 -7.28 3.47 -15.30
C GLY A 236 -8.29 3.48 -16.45
N LEU A 237 -8.53 4.65 -17.06
CA LEU A 237 -9.56 4.78 -18.12
C LEU A 237 -9.00 4.77 -19.54
N PHE A 238 -7.70 4.97 -19.74
CA PHE A 238 -7.09 4.98 -21.08
C PHE A 238 -6.07 3.85 -21.25
N ILE A 239 -5.04 3.78 -20.40
CA ILE A 239 -3.93 2.83 -20.58
C ILE A 239 -4.37 1.37 -20.35
N LEU A 240 -5.02 1.06 -19.23
CA LEU A 240 -5.49 -0.31 -18.96
C LEU A 240 -6.52 -0.78 -20.01
N PRO A 241 -7.53 0.01 -20.42
CA PRO A 241 -8.47 -0.36 -21.49
C PRO A 241 -7.78 -0.53 -22.85
N MET A 242 -6.79 0.31 -23.17
CA MET A 242 -6.01 0.19 -24.39
C MET A 242 -5.18 -1.10 -24.40
N MET A 243 -4.52 -1.42 -23.27
CA MET A 243 -3.78 -2.67 -23.10
C MET A 243 -4.71 -3.89 -23.24
N TYR A 244 -5.89 -3.83 -22.63
CA TYR A 244 -6.92 -4.87 -22.78
C TYR A 244 -7.33 -5.06 -24.24
N PHE A 245 -7.57 -3.97 -24.97
CA PHE A 245 -7.95 -4.01 -26.38
C PHE A 245 -6.84 -4.63 -27.25
N PHE A 246 -5.57 -4.24 -27.05
CA PHE A 246 -4.48 -4.79 -27.85
C PHE A 246 -4.22 -6.29 -27.61
N ILE A 247 -4.36 -6.75 -26.36
CA ILE A 247 -4.13 -8.16 -26.02
C ILE A 247 -5.33 -9.03 -26.43
N THR A 248 -6.55 -8.60 -26.10
CA THR A 248 -7.75 -9.43 -26.27
C THR A 248 -8.49 -9.20 -27.58
N LYS A 249 -8.22 -8.06 -28.26
CA LYS A 249 -8.97 -7.58 -29.43
C LYS A 249 -10.48 -7.45 -29.19
N LYS A 250 -10.90 -7.25 -27.94
CA LYS A 250 -12.30 -7.07 -27.52
C LYS A 250 -12.53 -5.66 -26.97
N ASN A 251 -13.78 -5.21 -27.00
CA ASN A 251 -14.15 -3.91 -26.49
C ASN A 251 -14.02 -3.84 -24.95
N PRO A 252 -13.12 -3.01 -24.39
CA PRO A 252 -12.91 -2.90 -22.95
C PRO A 252 -14.10 -2.28 -22.21
N ILE A 253 -14.90 -1.43 -22.88
CA ILE A 253 -16.01 -0.71 -22.22
C ILE A 253 -17.09 -1.69 -21.76
N VAL A 254 -17.36 -2.73 -22.57
CA VAL A 254 -18.31 -3.79 -22.21
C VAL A 254 -17.83 -4.54 -20.96
N PHE A 255 -16.53 -4.82 -20.88
CA PHE A 255 -15.93 -5.48 -19.73
C PHE A 255 -16.00 -4.61 -18.46
N ILE A 256 -15.67 -3.32 -18.57
CA ILE A 256 -15.74 -2.36 -17.46
C ILE A 256 -17.17 -2.21 -16.95
N ARG A 257 -18.15 -2.15 -17.86
CA ARG A 257 -19.58 -2.07 -17.49
C ARG A 257 -20.00 -3.26 -16.61
N GLY A 258 -19.49 -4.46 -16.89
CA GLY A 258 -19.79 -5.65 -16.09
C GLY A 258 -19.19 -5.63 -14.69
N ILE A 259 -18.09 -4.89 -14.45
CA ILE A 259 -17.45 -4.74 -13.13
C ILE A 259 -17.73 -3.39 -12.45
N LEU A 260 -18.50 -2.51 -13.08
CA LEU A 260 -18.76 -1.15 -12.60
C LEU A 260 -19.28 -1.12 -11.17
N GLN A 261 -20.14 -2.08 -10.82
CA GLN A 261 -20.63 -2.24 -9.46
C GLN A 261 -19.46 -2.35 -8.48
N ALA A 262 -18.55 -3.31 -8.68
CA ALA A 262 -17.37 -3.52 -7.84
C ALA A 262 -16.46 -2.29 -7.75
N LEU A 263 -16.32 -1.52 -8.85
CA LEU A 263 -15.54 -0.27 -8.85
C LEU A 263 -16.15 0.80 -7.94
N LEU A 264 -17.48 0.97 -7.97
CA LEU A 264 -18.18 1.91 -7.09
C LEU A 264 -18.07 1.51 -5.61
N ILE A 265 -18.13 0.21 -5.33
CA ILE A 265 -17.88 -0.33 -3.98
C ILE A 265 -16.47 0.02 -3.53
N ALA A 266 -15.48 -0.20 -4.39
CA ALA A 266 -14.07 0.03 -4.07
C ALA A 266 -13.79 1.50 -3.79
N LEU A 267 -14.45 2.40 -4.53
CA LEU A 267 -14.42 3.84 -4.25
C LEU A 267 -15.03 4.17 -2.88
N ALA A 268 -16.19 3.60 -2.55
CA ALA A 268 -16.88 3.90 -1.29
C ALA A 268 -16.18 3.31 -0.06
N THR A 269 -15.60 2.11 -0.17
CA THR A 269 -14.92 1.43 0.94
C THR A 269 -13.44 1.78 1.04
N SER A 270 -12.85 2.33 -0.03
CA SER A 270 -11.41 2.58 -0.16
C SER A 270 -10.54 1.34 0.12
N SER A 271 -11.06 0.13 -0.15
CA SER A 271 -10.38 -1.14 0.17
C SER A 271 -10.55 -2.21 -0.91
N SER A 272 -9.45 -2.57 -1.58
CA SER A 272 -9.41 -3.60 -2.62
C SER A 272 -9.72 -5.00 -2.08
N SER A 273 -9.23 -5.34 -0.88
CA SER A 273 -9.48 -6.65 -0.26
C SER A 273 -10.93 -6.83 0.18
N ALA A 274 -11.59 -5.76 0.65
CA ALA A 274 -13.00 -5.77 1.04
C ALA A 274 -13.94 -5.97 -0.16
N THR A 275 -13.55 -5.49 -1.35
CA THR A 275 -14.37 -5.60 -2.57
C THR A 275 -14.19 -6.90 -3.34
N LEU A 276 -13.12 -7.66 -3.03
CA LEU A 276 -12.74 -8.89 -3.72
C LEU A 276 -13.92 -9.85 -3.98
N PRO A 277 -14.81 -10.14 -3.00
CA PRO A 277 -15.91 -11.06 -3.24
C PRO A 277 -16.94 -10.55 -4.26
N ILE A 278 -17.15 -9.24 -4.34
CA ILE A 278 -18.08 -8.63 -5.30
C ILE A 278 -17.44 -8.58 -6.68
N THR A 279 -16.14 -8.30 -6.76
CA THR A 279 -15.35 -8.43 -7.98
C THR A 279 -15.44 -9.84 -8.56
N PHE A 280 -15.38 -10.87 -7.70
CA PHE A 280 -15.63 -12.26 -8.11
C PHE A 280 -17.02 -12.42 -8.75
N LYS A 281 -18.07 -11.95 -8.08
CA LYS A 281 -19.44 -12.07 -8.59
C LYS A 281 -19.59 -11.41 -9.96
N CYS A 282 -19.15 -10.16 -10.09
CA CYS A 282 -19.21 -9.40 -11.35
C CYS A 282 -18.47 -10.11 -12.49
N LEU A 283 -17.27 -10.64 -12.24
CA LEU A 283 -16.49 -11.30 -13.29
C LEU A 283 -17.08 -12.65 -13.73
N LEU A 284 -17.66 -13.41 -12.80
CA LEU A 284 -18.25 -14.71 -13.10
C LEU A 284 -19.64 -14.61 -13.75
N GLU A 285 -20.48 -13.70 -13.25
CA GLU A 285 -21.88 -13.55 -13.69
C GLU A 285 -22.03 -12.59 -14.87
N ASN A 286 -21.35 -11.43 -14.85
CA ASN A 286 -21.55 -10.39 -15.88
C ASN A 286 -20.57 -10.54 -17.06
N ASN A 287 -19.31 -10.88 -16.78
CA ASN A 287 -18.26 -10.99 -17.81
C ASN A 287 -17.93 -12.45 -18.20
N HIS A 288 -18.55 -13.43 -17.56
CA HIS A 288 -18.40 -14.86 -17.84
C HIS A 288 -16.94 -15.35 -17.88
N VAL A 289 -16.09 -14.83 -16.99
CA VAL A 289 -14.69 -15.26 -16.86
C VAL A 289 -14.62 -16.67 -16.25
N ASP A 290 -13.67 -17.49 -16.72
CA ASP A 290 -13.47 -18.84 -16.19
C ASP A 290 -13.19 -18.81 -14.68
N ARG A 291 -13.97 -19.59 -13.92
CA ARG A 291 -13.89 -19.69 -12.46
C ARG A 291 -12.50 -20.07 -11.97
N ARG A 292 -11.77 -20.93 -12.69
CA ARG A 292 -10.43 -21.41 -12.29
C ARG A 292 -9.42 -20.26 -12.35
N ILE A 293 -9.50 -19.44 -13.40
CA ILE A 293 -8.62 -18.27 -13.58
C ILE A 293 -8.94 -17.19 -12.55
N ALA A 294 -10.22 -16.82 -12.40
CA ALA A 294 -10.63 -15.78 -11.46
C ALA A 294 -10.24 -16.13 -10.00
N ARG A 295 -10.39 -17.41 -9.60
CA ARG A 295 -10.07 -17.89 -8.24
C ARG A 295 -8.58 -17.84 -7.92
N PHE A 296 -7.73 -17.81 -8.94
CA PHE A 296 -6.29 -17.67 -8.78
C PHE A 296 -5.84 -16.21 -8.89
N VAL A 297 -6.22 -15.52 -9.98
CA VAL A 297 -5.71 -14.20 -10.33
C VAL A 297 -6.14 -13.13 -9.32
N LEU A 298 -7.42 -13.08 -8.95
CA LEU A 298 -7.97 -11.97 -8.14
C LEU A 298 -7.41 -11.91 -6.70
N PRO A 299 -7.33 -13.01 -5.93
CA PRO A 299 -6.81 -12.93 -4.57
C PRO A 299 -5.33 -12.58 -4.52
N VAL A 300 -4.56 -13.03 -5.51
CA VAL A 300 -3.14 -12.68 -5.66
C VAL A 300 -3.01 -11.20 -6.07
N GLY A 301 -3.86 -10.73 -6.99
CA GLY A 301 -3.86 -9.35 -7.45
C GLY A 301 -4.24 -8.35 -6.36
N ALA A 302 -5.15 -8.70 -5.45
CA ALA A 302 -5.60 -7.82 -4.38
C ALA A 302 -4.49 -7.40 -3.40
N THR A 303 -3.38 -8.14 -3.34
CA THR A 303 -2.22 -7.81 -2.49
C THR A 303 -0.99 -7.39 -3.28
N ILE A 304 -0.76 -7.96 -4.48
CA ILE A 304 0.46 -7.73 -5.25
C ILE A 304 0.29 -6.58 -6.26
N ASN A 305 -0.87 -6.47 -6.90
CA ASN A 305 -1.07 -5.52 -8.00
C ASN A 305 -1.70 -4.22 -7.52
N MET A 306 -0.86 -3.26 -7.13
CA MET A 306 -1.28 -1.96 -6.58
C MET A 306 -0.85 -0.79 -7.48
N ASP A 307 -1.27 -0.80 -8.76
CA ASP A 307 -0.96 0.24 -9.75
C ASP A 307 -1.21 1.67 -9.22
N GLY A 308 -2.37 1.90 -8.59
CA GLY A 308 -2.74 3.23 -8.11
C GLY A 308 -1.87 3.71 -6.96
N THR A 309 -1.45 2.81 -6.07
CA THR A 309 -0.52 3.12 -4.98
C THR A 309 0.86 3.44 -5.52
N ALA A 310 1.36 2.65 -6.47
CA ALA A 310 2.68 2.88 -7.07
C ALA A 310 2.75 4.23 -7.80
N LEU A 311 1.69 4.58 -8.56
CA LEU A 311 1.57 5.89 -9.19
C LEU A 311 1.57 7.01 -8.14
N TYR A 312 0.77 6.85 -7.07
CA TYR A 312 0.69 7.82 -5.98
C TYR A 312 2.05 8.01 -5.28
N GLU A 313 2.77 6.94 -4.96
CA GLU A 313 4.07 6.99 -4.28
C GLU A 313 5.13 7.70 -5.12
N ALA A 314 5.18 7.41 -6.43
CA ALA A 314 6.09 8.09 -7.36
C ALA A 314 5.78 9.60 -7.45
N VAL A 315 4.50 9.96 -7.57
CA VAL A 315 4.08 11.37 -7.60
C VAL A 315 4.40 12.07 -6.26
N ALA A 316 4.18 11.39 -5.12
CA ALA A 316 4.46 11.92 -3.80
C ALA A 316 5.96 12.20 -3.58
N ALA A 317 6.83 11.25 -3.94
CA ALA A 317 8.28 11.39 -3.80
C ALA A 317 8.81 12.61 -4.57
N ILE A 318 8.39 12.75 -5.83
CA ILE A 318 8.81 13.87 -6.68
C ILE A 318 8.19 15.19 -6.20
N PHE A 319 6.92 15.19 -5.78
CA PHE A 319 6.28 16.37 -5.20
C PHE A 319 7.04 16.88 -3.97
N ILE A 320 7.44 15.99 -3.05
CA ILE A 320 8.22 16.37 -1.86
C ILE A 320 9.57 16.96 -2.25
N ALA A 321 10.24 16.41 -3.27
CA ALA A 321 11.49 16.98 -3.79
C ALA A 321 11.27 18.40 -4.35
N GLN A 322 10.21 18.59 -5.14
CA GLN A 322 9.84 19.90 -5.71
C GLN A 322 9.56 20.94 -4.63
N VAL A 323 8.78 20.62 -3.59
CA VAL A 323 8.46 21.54 -2.48
C VAL A 323 9.73 21.95 -1.70
N ASN A 324 10.71 21.06 -1.63
CA ASN A 324 11.99 21.34 -0.99
C ASN A 324 13.00 22.06 -1.87
N ASN A 325 12.64 22.40 -3.12
CA ASN A 325 13.55 22.92 -4.14
C ASN A 325 14.77 22.01 -4.36
N TYR A 326 14.55 20.69 -4.28
CA TYR A 326 15.56 19.68 -4.58
C TYR A 326 15.36 19.20 -6.01
N GLU A 327 16.33 19.48 -6.87
CA GLU A 327 16.34 18.95 -8.24
C GLU A 327 16.77 17.48 -8.22
N LEU A 328 15.89 16.61 -8.75
CA LEU A 328 16.18 15.19 -8.87
C LEU A 328 16.98 14.92 -10.14
N ASP A 329 18.12 14.26 -10.01
CA ASP A 329 18.85 13.74 -11.16
C ASP A 329 18.15 12.50 -11.75
N PHE A 330 18.46 12.18 -13.01
CA PHE A 330 17.93 11.02 -13.70
C PHE A 330 18.17 9.71 -12.93
N GLY A 331 19.33 9.57 -12.27
CA GLY A 331 19.59 8.39 -11.43
C GLY A 331 18.66 8.27 -10.23
N GLN A 332 18.25 9.40 -9.64
CA GLN A 332 17.31 9.42 -8.51
C GLN A 332 15.89 9.13 -8.97
N ILE A 333 15.50 9.61 -10.16
CA ILE A 333 14.19 9.30 -10.76
C ILE A 333 14.06 7.81 -11.07
N ILE A 334 15.13 7.13 -11.50
CA ILE A 334 15.13 5.67 -11.71
C ILE A 334 15.05 4.91 -10.38
N THR A 335 15.61 5.48 -9.31
CA THR A 335 15.61 4.87 -7.98
C THR A 335 14.23 4.91 -7.33
N ILE A 336 13.43 5.92 -7.68
CA ILE A 336 12.02 6.07 -7.30
C ILE A 336 11.15 5.12 -8.13
#